data_AF-A0AAU4MZX6-F1
#
_entry.id   AF-A0AAU4MZX6-F1
#
_cell.length_a   1.000
_cell.length_b   1.000
_cell.length_c   1.000
_cell.angle_alpha   90.00
_cell.angle_beta   90.00
_cell.angle_gamma   90.00
#
_symmetry.space_group_name_H-M   'P 1'
#
loop_
_entity.id
_entity.type
_entity.pdbx_description
1 polymer ?
#
loop_
_entity_poly.entity_id
_entity_poly.type
_entity_poly.pdbx_seq_one_letter_code
_entity_poly.pdbx_strand_id
1 'polypeptide(L)' 'MVVRSAERLRAAEEVVAQLRQGLDVVSVTLPSLRVDLVSLASSAPYPLVELGRCNLDTALRLAAVLQGLEK' A
#
# COMPACT_ATOMS: atom_id res chain seq x y z
N MET A 1 0.79 15.64 20.85
CA MET A 1 1.68 15.54 19.66
C MET A 1 0.93 14.80 18.55
N VAL A 2 0.05 15.51 17.83
CA VAL A 2 -0.77 14.95 16.73
C VAL A 2 -0.14 15.37 15.40
N VAL A 3 1.06 14.87 15.15
CA VAL A 3 1.69 14.88 13.82
C VAL A 3 1.94 13.41 13.51
N ARG A 4 0.88 12.61 13.28
CA ARG A 4 1.05 11.15 13.18
C ARG A 4 0.11 10.43 12.21
N SER A 5 -1.22 10.58 12.27
CA SER A 5 -2.10 9.69 11.49
C SER A 5 -2.34 10.11 10.04
N ALA A 6 -2.51 11.40 9.75
CA ALA A 6 -2.76 11.87 8.39
C ALA A 6 -1.53 11.72 7.47
N GLU A 7 -0.33 11.99 7.97
CA GLU A 7 0.91 11.80 7.20
C GLU A 7 1.20 10.32 6.96
N ARG A 8 0.99 9.47 7.97
CA ARG A 8 1.09 8.00 7.81
C ARG A 8 0.06 7.45 6.82
N LEU A 9 -1.15 8.01 6.82
CA LEU A 9 -2.18 7.65 5.83
C LEU A 9 -1.72 8.03 4.42
N ARG A 10 -1.26 9.27 4.20
CA ARG A 10 -0.76 9.70 2.88
C ARG A 10 0.39 8.82 2.39
N ALA A 11 1.38 8.53 3.24
CA ALA A 11 2.48 7.64 2.87
C ALA A 11 1.98 6.23 2.53
N ALA A 12 1.00 5.70 3.26
CA ALA A 12 0.39 4.41 2.94
C ALA A 12 -0.43 4.44 1.64
N GLU A 13 -1.13 5.53 1.36
CA GLU A 13 -1.87 5.74 0.11
C GLU A 13 -0.93 5.82 -1.09
N GLU A 14 0.23 6.48 -0.96
CA GLU A 14 1.26 6.51 -2.01
C GLU A 14 1.78 5.09 -2.32
N VAL A 15 2.03 4.28 -1.30
CA VAL A 15 2.44 2.87 -1.47
C VAL A 15 1.35 2.07 -2.20
N VAL A 16 0.09 2.24 -1.80
CA VAL A 16 -1.06 1.59 -2.47
C VAL A 16 -1.16 2.02 -3.93
N ALA A 17 -0.95 3.31 -4.23
CA ALA A 17 -0.95 3.83 -5.59
C ALA A 17 0.17 3.22 -6.44
N GLN A 18 1.40 3.16 -5.92
CA GLN A 18 2.53 2.52 -6.62
C GLN A 18 2.27 1.03 -6.89
N LEU A 19 1.70 0.32 -5.92
CA LEU A 19 1.33 -1.08 -6.09
C LEU A 19 0.21 -1.25 -7.12
N ARG A 20 -0.79 -0.35 -7.14
CA ARG A 20 -1.83 -0.35 -8.16
C ARG A 20 -1.25 -0.17 -9.56
N GLN A 21 -0.32 0.77 -9.73
CA GLN A 21 0.37 0.99 -11.02
C GLN A 21 1.15 -0.26 -11.44
N GLY A 22 1.91 -0.88 -10.53
CA GLY A 22 2.62 -2.12 -10.84
C GLY A 22 1.69 -3.27 -11.23
N LEU A 23 0.55 -3.43 -10.56
CA LEU A 23 -0.42 -4.47 -10.93
C LEU A 23 -1.05 -4.24 -12.30
N ASP A 24 -1.21 -2.98 -12.71
CA ASP A 24 -1.75 -2.61 -14.02
C ASP A 24 -0.85 -3.08 -15.17
N VAL A 25 0.47 -3.04 -14.98
CA VAL A 25 1.48 -3.58 -15.91
C VAL A 25 1.20 -5.03 -16.29
N VAL A 26 0.77 -5.83 -15.32
CA VAL A 26 0.44 -7.25 -15.51
C VAL A 26 -1.05 -7.48 -15.75
N SER A 27 -1.81 -6.43 -16.07
CA SER A 27 -3.26 -6.46 -16.31
C SER A 27 -4.09 -7.01 -15.12
N VAL A 28 -3.60 -6.84 -13.89
CA VAL A 28 -4.31 -7.25 -12.68
C VAL A 28 -4.96 -6.04 -12.03
N THR A 29 -6.29 -6.09 -11.87
CA THR A 29 -7.03 -5.07 -11.10
C THR A 29 -7.50 -5.63 -9.77
N LEU A 30 -7.10 -4.96 -8.67
CA LEU A 30 -7.63 -5.22 -7.33
C LEU A 30 -8.51 -4.05 -6.88
N PRO A 31 -9.84 -4.10 -7.13
CA PRO A 31 -10.73 -2.98 -6.83
C PRO A 31 -10.80 -2.68 -5.33
N SER A 32 -10.61 -3.69 -4.48
CA SER A 32 -10.58 -3.56 -3.02
C SER A 32 -9.26 -3.03 -2.45
N LEU A 33 -8.19 -2.88 -3.26
CA LEU A 33 -6.87 -2.53 -2.76
C LEU A 33 -6.84 -1.10 -2.17
N ARG A 34 -6.65 -1.02 -0.86
CA ARG A 34 -6.65 0.23 -0.09
C ARG A 34 -5.81 0.07 1.18
N VAL A 35 -5.59 1.16 1.91
CA VAL A 35 -4.99 1.12 3.25
C VAL A 35 -5.97 0.46 4.22
N ASP A 36 -5.47 -0.45 5.06
CA ASP A 36 -6.19 -1.04 6.18
C ASP A 36 -6.39 0.04 7.26
N LEU A 37 -7.60 0.61 7.28
CA LEU A 37 -7.99 1.66 8.23
C LEU A 37 -8.05 1.15 9.67
N VAL A 38 -8.27 -0.15 9.87
CA VAL A 38 -8.29 -0.78 11.20
C VAL A 38 -6.89 -0.77 11.81
N SER A 39 -5.87 -1.12 11.02
CA SER A 39 -4.47 -1.04 11.43
C SER A 39 -4.04 0.41 11.67
N LEU A 40 -4.52 1.36 10.87
CA LEU A 40 -4.23 2.79 11.04
C LEU A 40 -4.84 3.36 12.34
N ALA A 41 -6.04 2.91 12.72
CA ALA A 41 -6.74 3.33 13.93
C ALA A 41 -6.32 2.57 15.19
N SER A 42 -5.61 1.46 15.03
CA SER A 42 -5.11 0.61 16.12
C SER A 42 -3.79 1.13 16.71
N SER A 43 -3.33 0.51 17.79
CA SER A 43 -1.94 0.64 18.30
C SER A 43 -0.92 -0.12 17.45
N ALA A 44 -1.31 -0.59 16.25
CA ALA A 44 -0.37 -1.19 15.33
C ALA A 44 0.73 -0.16 14.99
N PRO A 45 2.01 -0.58 14.98
CA PRO A 45 3.12 0.33 14.79
C PRO A 45 3.14 0.98 13.39
N TYR A 46 2.51 0.33 12.40
CA TYR A 46 2.45 0.79 11.01
C TYR A 46 1.09 0.46 10.37
N PRO A 47 0.64 1.27 9.39
CA PRO A 47 -0.52 0.95 8.58
C PRO A 47 -0.24 -0.24 7.65
N LEU A 48 -1.28 -1.01 7.35
CA LEU A 48 -1.22 -2.19 6.47
C LEU A 48 -2.01 -1.92 5.19
N VAL A 49 -1.87 -2.78 4.21
CA VAL A 49 -2.62 -2.78 2.96
C VAL A 49 -3.65 -3.91 2.99
N GLU A 50 -4.85 -3.67 2.47
CA GLU A 50 -5.96 -4.64 2.32
C GLU A 50 -5.67 -5.73 1.26
N LEU A 51 -4.39 -6.09 1.10
CA LEU A 51 -3.88 -7.23 0.35
C LEU A 51 -3.49 -8.32 1.36
N GLY A 52 -4.47 -8.85 2.09
CA GLY A 52 -4.21 -9.82 3.16
C GLY A 52 -3.35 -9.29 4.30
N ARG A 53 -3.49 -7.99 4.64
CA ARG A 53 -2.69 -7.29 5.66
C ARG A 53 -1.19 -7.21 5.34
N CYS A 54 -0.87 -7.05 4.05
CA CYS A 54 0.49 -6.80 3.60
C CYS A 54 1.05 -5.51 4.23
N ASN A 55 2.31 -5.55 4.69
CA ASN A 55 2.99 -4.36 5.20
C ASN A 55 3.48 -3.46 4.06
N LEU A 56 3.77 -2.18 4.36
CA LEU A 56 4.16 -1.20 3.35
C LEU A 56 5.49 -1.53 2.63
N ASP A 57 6.49 -2.06 3.34
CA ASP A 57 7.78 -2.43 2.73
C ASP A 57 7.62 -3.54 1.68
N THR A 58 6.85 -4.57 2.02
CA THR A 58 6.54 -5.68 1.10
C THR A 58 5.73 -5.19 -0.09
N ALA A 59 4.75 -4.30 0.13
CA ALA A 59 3.97 -3.69 -0.95
C ALA A 59 4.85 -2.86 -1.91
N LEU A 60 5.81 -2.08 -1.40
CA LEU A 60 6.76 -1.33 -2.21
C LEU A 60 7.68 -2.25 -3.03
N ARG A 61 8.20 -3.32 -2.43
CA ARG A 61 9.03 -4.31 -3.15
C ARG A 61 8.25 -5.00 -4.26
N LEU A 62 6.99 -5.35 -4.01
CA LEU A 62 6.08 -5.90 -5.03
C LEU A 62 5.86 -4.90 -6.16
N ALA A 63 5.56 -3.64 -5.83
CA ALA A 63 5.38 -2.58 -6.82
C ALA A 63 6.61 -2.42 -7.71
N ALA A 64 7.82 -2.38 -7.13
CA ALA A 64 9.06 -2.26 -7.87
C ALA A 64 9.32 -3.45 -8.81
N VAL A 65 9.05 -4.68 -8.36
CA VAL A 65 9.17 -5.87 -9.21
C VAL A 65 8.18 -5.80 -10.36
N LEU A 66 6.92 -5.46 -10.08
CA LEU A 66 5.85 -5.42 -11.07
C LEU A 66 6.06 -4.32 -12.13
N GLN A 67 6.50 -3.12 -11.72
CA GLN A 67 6.85 -2.04 -12.64
C GLN A 67 8.05 -2.42 -13.53
N GLY A 68 9.00 -3.19 -12.99
CA GLY A 68 10.10 -3.74 -13.78
C GLY A 68 9.70 -4.80 -14.83
N LEU A 69 8.43 -5.23 -14.86
CA LEU A 69 7.90 -6.13 -15.88
C LEU A 69 7.34 -5.39 -17.11
N GLU A 70 7.28 -4.05 -17.07
CA GLU A 70 6.97 -3.23 -18.24
C GLU A 70 8.04 -3.47 -19.31
N LYS A 71 7.63 -4.03 -20.46
CA LYS A 71 8.50 -4.30 -21.60
C LYS A 71 8.58 -3.11 -22.55
#